data_AF-A0A7S2CY84-F1
#
_entry.id   AF-A0A7S2CY84-F1
#
_cell.length_a   1.000
_cell.length_b   1.000
_cell.length_c   1.000
_cell.angle_alpha   90.00
_cell.angle_beta   90.00
_cell.angle_gamma   90.00
#
_symmetry.space_group_name_H-M   'P 1'
#
loop_
_entity.id
_entity.type
_entity.pdbx_description
1 polymer ?
#
loop_
_entity_poly.entity_id
_entity_poly.type
_entity_poly.pdbx_seq_one_letter_code
_entity_poly.pdbx_strand_id
1 'polypeptide(L)'
;GKVPSLLQVYHHAGIALAMWGSSVTQGSWIAWVVCLNSFIHTVMYTYFLLSTLGIKVPGAKYLTSAQIIQFFTGIFGTIGVQVMGEECDTEASRAVLTFIQMYAVGLIFLFGAFFGKKYNKKDGKGKAKKN
;
A
#
# COMPACT_ATOMS: atom_id res chain seq x y z
N GLY A 1 -16.91 -14.03 -14.16
CA GLY A 1 -15.69 -13.45 -13.57
C GLY A 1 -16.04 -12.79 -12.25
N LYS A 2 -15.16 -12.85 -11.23
CA LYS A 2 -15.40 -12.13 -9.96
C LYS A 2 -15.19 -10.63 -10.20
N VAL A 3 -16.14 -9.80 -9.77
CA VAL A 3 -16.05 -8.34 -9.88
C VAL A 3 -14.81 -7.89 -9.08
N PRO A 4 -13.90 -7.08 -9.67
CA PRO A 4 -12.73 -6.60 -8.94
C PRO A 4 -13.19 -5.79 -7.72
N SER A 5 -12.56 -6.03 -6.58
CA SER A 5 -12.90 -5.29 -5.36
C SER A 5 -12.61 -3.80 -5.55
N LEU A 6 -13.40 -2.93 -4.89
CA LEU A 6 -13.15 -1.48 -4.91
C LEU A 6 -11.70 -1.13 -4.53
N LEU A 7 -11.10 -1.89 -3.61
CA LEU A 7 -9.70 -1.77 -3.24
C LEU A 7 -8.77 -1.97 -4.44
N GLN A 8 -9.02 -2.99 -5.25
CA GLN A 8 -8.18 -3.33 -6.38
C GLN A 8 -8.27 -2.28 -7.49
N VAL A 9 -9.48 -1.81 -7.80
CA VAL A 9 -9.72 -0.77 -8.81
C VAL A 9 -9.12 0.56 -8.37
N TYR A 10 -9.38 0.97 -7.12
CA TYR A 10 -8.84 2.21 -6.55
C TYR A 10 -7.30 2.19 -6.52
N HIS A 11 -6.70 1.08 -6.12
CA HIS A 11 -5.25 0.88 -6.09
C HIS A 11 -4.60 0.94 -7.47
N HIS A 12 -5.11 0.17 -8.45
CA HIS A 12 -4.48 0.09 -9.77
C HIS A 12 -4.67 1.37 -10.59
N ALA A 13 -5.85 1.99 -10.51
CA ALA A 13 -6.09 3.27 -11.18
C ALA A 13 -5.25 4.39 -10.57
N GLY A 14 -5.18 4.46 -9.24
CA GLY A 14 -4.41 5.51 -8.58
C GLY A 14 -2.90 5.34 -8.71
N ILE A 15 -2.36 4.11 -8.69
CA ILE A 15 -0.93 3.88 -8.98
C ILE A 15 -0.58 4.26 -10.42
N ALA A 16 -1.44 3.97 -11.40
CA ALA A 16 -1.19 4.36 -12.78
C ALA A 16 -1.10 5.89 -12.94
N LEU A 17 -2.01 6.63 -12.30
CA LEU A 17 -1.99 8.09 -12.28
C LEU A 17 -0.80 8.66 -11.49
N ALA A 18 -0.49 8.06 -10.34
CA ALA A 18 0.66 8.44 -9.52
C ALA A 18 1.98 8.26 -10.28
N MET A 19 2.15 7.12 -10.97
CA MET A 19 3.32 6.85 -11.80
C MET A 19 3.42 7.79 -13.00
N TRP A 20 2.31 8.11 -13.65
CA TRP A 20 2.30 9.10 -14.72
C TRP A 20 2.76 10.48 -14.23
N GLY A 21 2.15 10.98 -13.14
CA GLY A 21 2.52 12.27 -12.56
C GLY A 21 4.00 12.33 -12.16
N SER A 22 4.49 11.26 -11.53
CA SER A 22 5.89 11.18 -11.08
C SER A 22 6.87 11.06 -12.25
N SER A 23 6.47 10.41 -13.35
CA SER A 23 7.29 10.30 -14.56
C SER A 23 7.41 11.63 -15.29
N VAL A 24 6.39 12.48 -15.23
CA VAL A 24 6.45 13.83 -15.81
C VAL A 24 7.35 14.75 -15.00
N THR A 25 7.34 14.62 -13.67
CA THR A 25 8.10 15.52 -12.78
C THR A 25 9.53 15.06 -12.50
N GLN A 26 9.92 13.83 -12.88
CA GLN A 26 11.26 13.27 -12.71
C GLN A 26 11.79 13.39 -11.26
N GLY A 27 10.90 13.29 -10.27
CA GLY A 27 11.23 13.52 -8.87
C GLY A 27 12.15 12.43 -8.30
N SER A 28 13.21 12.82 -7.60
CA SER A 28 14.20 11.89 -7.00
C SER A 28 13.57 10.92 -5.98
N TRP A 29 12.48 11.34 -5.34
CA TRP A 29 11.71 10.55 -4.37
C TRP A 29 11.00 9.33 -4.96
N ILE A 30 10.79 9.28 -6.28
CA ILE A 30 10.11 8.15 -6.94
C ILE A 30 10.88 6.84 -6.76
N ALA A 31 12.22 6.90 -6.77
CA ALA A 31 13.07 5.74 -6.63
C ALA A 31 12.89 5.06 -5.27
N TRP A 32 12.78 5.86 -4.20
CA TRP A 32 12.50 5.36 -2.85
C TRP A 32 11.18 4.60 -2.78
N VAL A 33 10.12 5.20 -3.32
CA VAL A 33 8.76 4.61 -3.31
C VAL A 33 8.70 3.33 -4.13
N VAL A 34 9.32 3.31 -5.32
CA VAL A 34 9.33 2.14 -6.21
C VAL A 34 10.13 0.99 -5.62
N CYS A 35 11.27 1.27 -4.99
CA CYS A 35 12.09 0.25 -4.30
C CYS A 35 11.32 -0.42 -3.15
N LEU A 36 10.70 0.37 -2.27
CA LEU A 36 9.90 -0.16 -1.17
C LEU A 36 8.70 -0.98 -1.66
N ASN A 37 7.96 -0.46 -2.65
CA ASN A 37 6.84 -1.19 -3.24
C ASN A 37 7.28 -2.51 -3.86
N SER A 38 8.37 -2.51 -4.63
CA SER A 38 8.91 -3.72 -5.27
C SER A 38 9.29 -4.77 -4.24
N PHE A 39 9.98 -4.37 -3.16
CA PHE A 39 10.36 -5.28 -2.08
C PHE A 39 9.13 -5.97 -1.44
N ILE A 40 8.11 -5.20 -1.09
CA ILE A 40 6.89 -5.74 -0.45
C ILE A 40 6.08 -6.59 -1.43
N HIS A 41 6.02 -6.18 -2.70
CA HIS A 41 5.36 -6.96 -3.74
C HIS A 41 6.08 -8.30 -3.99
N THR A 42 7.40 -8.32 -4.00
CA THR A 42 8.18 -9.57 -4.09
C THR A 42 7.78 -10.51 -2.96
N VAL A 43 7.78 -10.03 -1.71
CA VAL A 43 7.38 -10.84 -0.55
C VAL A 43 5.92 -11.34 -0.67
N MET A 44 5.01 -10.49 -1.13
CA MET A 44 3.61 -10.85 -1.35
C MET A 44 3.45 -11.95 -2.41
N TYR A 45 4.11 -11.80 -3.57
CA TYR A 45 4.03 -12.78 -4.64
C TYR A 45 4.73 -14.10 -4.25
N THR A 46 5.85 -14.05 -3.52
CA THR A 46 6.47 -15.25 -2.97
C THR A 46 5.51 -16.00 -2.05
N TYR A 47 4.76 -15.30 -1.19
CA TYR A 47 3.74 -15.95 -0.37
C TYR A 47 2.62 -16.58 -1.19
N PHE A 48 2.12 -15.88 -2.21
CA PHE A 48 1.09 -16.45 -3.07
C PHE A 48 1.58 -17.67 -3.84
N LEU A 49 2.83 -17.65 -4.31
CA LEU A 49 3.47 -18.81 -4.94
C LEU A 49 3.49 -20.02 -3.99
N LEU A 50 3.98 -19.83 -2.76
CA LEU A 50 4.00 -20.90 -1.75
C LEU A 50 2.58 -21.41 -1.43
N SER A 51 1.59 -20.51 -1.36
CA SER A 51 0.20 -20.88 -1.16
C SER A 51 -0.38 -21.68 -2.33
N THR A 52 0.03 -21.40 -3.58
CA THR A 52 -0.40 -22.18 -4.76
C THR A 52 0.26 -23.56 -4.84
N LEU A 53 1.46 -23.71 -4.27
CA LEU A 53 2.16 -24.99 -4.14
C LEU A 53 1.58 -25.90 -3.03
N GLY A 54 0.49 -25.47 -2.37
CA GLY A 54 -0.17 -26.24 -1.32
C GLY A 54 0.45 -26.07 0.07
N ILE A 55 1.50 -25.26 0.22
CA ILE A 55 2.12 -24.95 1.50
C ILE A 55 1.23 -23.93 2.22
N LYS A 56 0.53 -24.38 3.26
CA LYS A 56 -0.27 -23.49 4.13
C LYS A 56 0.65 -22.66 5.01
N VAL A 57 1.09 -21.51 4.51
CA VAL A 57 1.84 -20.53 5.32
C VAL A 57 0.84 -19.69 6.12
N PRO A 58 0.80 -19.76 7.46
CA PRO A 58 -0.05 -18.90 8.27
C PRO A 58 0.55 -17.49 8.35
N GLY A 59 0.46 -16.72 7.27
CA GLY A 59 1.15 -15.43 7.13
C GLY A 59 0.32 -14.28 6.55
N ALA A 60 -0.90 -14.55 6.08
CA ALA A 60 -1.73 -13.55 5.38
C ALA A 60 -1.99 -12.27 6.18
N LYS A 61 -2.04 -12.35 7.53
CA LYS A 61 -2.18 -11.17 8.40
C LYS A 61 -0.95 -10.29 8.34
N TYR A 62 0.24 -10.88 8.50
CA TYR A 62 1.53 -10.18 8.47
C TYR A 62 1.78 -9.52 7.12
N LEU A 63 1.35 -10.15 6.02
CA LEU A 63 1.44 -9.55 4.69
C LEU A 63 0.56 -8.31 4.54
N THR A 64 -0.70 -8.37 4.99
CA THR A 64 -1.57 -7.20 4.96
C THR A 64 -1.03 -6.09 5.87
N SER A 65 -0.45 -6.44 7.03
CA SER A 65 0.22 -5.46 7.90
C SER A 65 1.46 -4.86 7.23
N ALA A 66 2.30 -5.66 6.56
CA ALA A 66 3.47 -5.18 5.82
C ALA A 66 3.07 -4.25 4.66
N GLN A 67 1.97 -4.56 3.97
CA GLN A 67 1.39 -3.70 2.93
C GLN A 67 0.81 -2.38 3.45
N ILE A 68 0.43 -2.30 4.72
CA ILE A 68 0.02 -1.04 5.35
C ILE A 68 1.27 -0.26 5.79
N ILE A 69 2.23 -0.94 6.40
CA ILE A 69 3.49 -0.35 6.87
C ILE A 69 4.26 0.32 5.72
N GLN A 70 4.28 -0.28 4.52
CA GLN A 70 4.93 0.34 3.35
C GLN A 70 4.40 1.74 3.02
N PHE A 71 3.09 1.97 3.18
CA PHE A 71 2.50 3.27 2.91
C PHE A 71 2.93 4.28 3.96
N PHE A 72 2.99 3.88 5.23
CA PHE A 72 3.55 4.72 6.29
C PHE A 72 5.02 5.04 6.04
N THR A 73 5.87 4.05 5.79
CA THR A 73 7.30 4.27 5.54
C THR A 73 7.55 5.08 4.26
N GLY A 74 6.69 4.94 3.25
CA GLY A 74 6.72 5.77 2.04
C GLY A 74 6.35 7.23 2.32
N ILE A 75 5.29 7.47 3.10
CA ILE A 75 4.90 8.83 3.52
C ILE A 75 6.02 9.44 4.36
N PHE A 76 6.45 8.79 5.45
CA PHE A 76 7.48 9.31 6.34
C PHE A 76 8.83 9.52 5.63
N GLY A 77 9.25 8.58 4.78
CA GLY A 77 10.50 8.68 4.03
C GLY A 77 10.52 9.80 3.00
N THR A 78 9.35 10.26 2.54
CA THR A 78 9.24 11.38 1.58
C THR A 78 8.95 12.73 2.23
N ILE A 79 8.77 12.80 3.55
CA ILE A 79 8.65 14.07 4.29
C ILE A 79 9.90 14.93 4.13
N GLY A 80 11.09 14.32 4.08
CA GLY A 80 12.35 15.04 3.89
C GLY A 80 12.37 15.90 2.62
N VAL A 81 11.74 15.42 1.54
CA VAL A 81 11.63 16.14 0.26
C VAL A 81 10.69 17.35 0.37
N GLN A 82 9.71 17.30 1.28
CA GLN A 82 8.82 18.43 1.55
C GLN A 82 9.47 19.49 2.44
N VAL A 83 10.38 19.08 3.33
CA VAL A 83 11.05 19.96 4.30
C VAL A 83 12.31 20.62 3.70
N MET A 84 13.05 19.92 2.85
CA MET A 84 14.30 20.42 2.25
C MET A 84 14.10 21.32 1.02
N GLY A 85 12.86 21.60 0.60
CA GLY A 85 12.56 22.64 -0.40
C GLY A 85 13.18 22.42 -1.78
N GLU A 86 13.52 23.51 -2.47
CA GLU A 86 14.05 23.54 -3.85
C GLU A 86 15.43 22.86 -4.02
N GLU A 87 16.17 22.58 -2.94
CA GLU A 87 17.45 21.88 -3.04
C GLU A 87 17.31 20.43 -3.51
N CYS A 88 16.12 19.84 -3.31
CA CYS A 88 15.90 18.41 -3.54
C CYS A 88 14.97 18.11 -4.72
N ASP A 89 14.02 19.01 -5.04
CA ASP A 89 13.08 18.79 -6.15
C ASP A 89 12.33 20.05 -6.63
N THR A 90 11.77 19.99 -7.85
CA THR A 90 10.97 21.07 -8.45
C THR A 90 9.62 21.23 -7.72
N GLU A 91 9.07 22.45 -7.65
CA GLU A 91 7.76 22.72 -7.03
C GLU A 91 6.63 21.81 -7.57
N ALA A 92 6.64 21.53 -8.87
CA ALA A 92 5.71 20.62 -9.53
C ALA A 92 5.81 19.18 -8.99
N SER A 93 7.02 18.69 -8.74
CA SER A 93 7.27 17.35 -8.19
C SER A 93 6.77 17.23 -6.74
N ARG A 94 7.01 18.28 -5.94
CA ARG A 94 6.52 18.36 -4.56
C ARG A 94 4.99 18.39 -4.48
N ALA A 95 4.33 19.11 -5.40
CA ALA A 95 2.87 19.13 -5.48
C ALA A 95 2.31 17.74 -5.81
N VAL A 96 2.87 17.06 -6.82
CA VAL A 96 2.50 15.69 -7.20
C VAL A 96 2.71 14.71 -6.05
N LEU A 97 3.84 14.82 -5.33
CA LEU A 97 4.12 14.02 -4.14
C LEU A 97 3.04 14.21 -3.05
N THR A 98 2.61 15.44 -2.78
CA THR A 98 1.55 15.73 -1.81
C THR A 98 0.21 15.08 -2.22
N PHE A 99 -0.16 15.16 -3.51
CA PHE A 99 -1.35 14.47 -4.03
C PHE A 99 -1.27 12.96 -3.84
N ILE A 100 -0.09 12.37 -4.10
CA ILE A 100 0.13 10.93 -3.94
C ILE A 100 0.10 10.51 -2.47
N GLN A 101 0.61 11.34 -1.55
CA GLN A 101 0.50 11.09 -0.12
C GLN A 101 -0.97 11.12 0.36
N MET A 102 -1.77 12.09 -0.10
CA MET A 102 -3.22 12.12 0.23
C MET A 102 -3.94 10.87 -0.27
N TYR A 103 -3.61 10.42 -1.49
CA TYR A 103 -4.12 9.18 -2.04
C TYR A 103 -3.70 7.94 -1.23
N ALA A 104 -2.43 7.88 -0.79
CA ALA A 104 -1.91 6.80 0.05
C ALA A 104 -2.64 6.71 1.39
N VAL A 105 -3.02 7.85 2.00
CA VAL A 105 -3.86 7.87 3.21
C VAL A 105 -5.23 7.23 2.96
N GLY A 106 -5.86 7.50 1.81
CA GLY A 106 -7.10 6.84 1.40
C GLY A 106 -6.96 5.33 1.26
N LEU A 107 -5.84 4.86 0.71
CA LEU A 107 -5.51 3.43 0.63
C LEU A 107 -5.31 2.80 2.01
N ILE A 108 -4.60 3.47 2.93
CA ILE A 108 -4.40 2.99 4.31
C ILE A 108 -5.76 2.80 5.00
N PHE A 109 -6.69 3.75 4.84
CA PHE A 109 -8.04 3.62 5.40
C PHE A 109 -8.79 2.41 4.83
N LEU A 110 -8.73 2.22 3.51
CA LEU A 110 -9.42 1.11 2.85
C LEU A 110 -8.82 -0.25 3.21
N PHE A 111 -7.49 -0.34 3.32
CA PHE A 111 -6.79 -1.53 3.81
C PHE A 111 -7.10 -1.81 5.28
N GLY A 112 -7.15 -0.76 6.12
CA GLY A 112 -7.54 -0.87 7.53
C GLY A 112 -8.97 -1.38 7.70
N ALA A 113 -9.92 -0.84 6.93
CA ALA A 113 -11.31 -1.29 6.92
C ALA A 113 -11.43 -2.75 6.45
N PHE A 114 -10.65 -3.16 5.42
CA PHE A 114 -10.61 -4.54 4.95
C PHE A 114 -10.01 -5.48 6.01
N PHE A 115 -8.90 -5.09 6.65
CA PHE A 115 -8.26 -5.86 7.71
C PHE A 115 -9.20 -6.04 8.91
N GLY A 116 -9.83 -4.97 9.38
CA GLY A 116 -10.83 -5.01 10.45
C GLY A 116 -12.01 -5.92 10.10
N LYS A 117 -12.59 -5.77 8.90
CA LYS A 117 -13.73 -6.61 8.48
C LYS A 117 -13.38 -8.10 8.35
N LYS A 118 -12.15 -8.43 7.92
CA LYS A 118 -11.69 -9.80 7.69
C LYS A 118 -11.24 -10.49 8.97
N TYR A 119 -10.62 -9.76 9.90
CA TYR A 119 -10.00 -10.35 11.09
C TYR A 119 -10.80 -10.11 12.38
N ASN A 120 -11.39 -8.93 12.64
CA ASN A 120 -12.23 -8.73 13.84
C ASN A 120 -13.55 -9.53 13.78
N LYS A 121 -14.08 -9.82 12.58
CA LYS A 121 -15.31 -10.62 12.46
C LYS A 121 -15.10 -12.11 12.76
N LYS A 122 -13.85 -12.58 12.77
CA LYS A 122 -13.52 -13.98 13.14
C LYS A 122 -13.49 -14.18 14.66
N ASP A 123 -13.21 -13.14 15.44
CA ASP A 123 -13.18 -13.22 16.90
C ASP A 123 -14.59 -13.22 17.54
N GLY A 124 -15.62 -12.73 16.83
CA GLY A 124 -17.01 -12.73 17.31
C GLY A 124 -17.80 -14.02 17.06
N LYS A 125 -17.35 -14.93 16.19
CA LYS A 125 -18.06 -16.20 15.91
C LYS A 125 -17.57 -17.40 16.73
N GLY A 126 -16.51 -17.24 17.53
CA GLY A 126 -16.01 -18.27 18.46
C GLY A 126 -16.65 -18.24 19.85
N LYS A 127 -17.40 -17.18 20.20
CA LYS A 127 -17.99 -17.00 21.55
C LYS A 127 -19.53 -17.02 21.61
N ALA A 128 -20.22 -17.31 20.51
CA ALA A 128 -21.69 -17.38 20.47
C ALA A 128 -22.23 -18.82 20.32
N LYS A 129 -21.48 -19.83 20.76
CA LYS A 129 -21.96 -21.20 20.90
C LYS A 129 -21.44 -21.82 22.19
N LYS A 130 -21.89 -21.29 23.32
CA LYS A 130 -21.91 -22.02 24.59
C LYS A 130 -23.13 -21.56 25.40
N ASN A 131 -23.98 -22.55 25.64
CA ASN A 131 -25.26 -22.58 26.37
C ASN A 131 -26.47 -22.08 25.58
#